data_AF-A0A5M6CTQ4-F1
#
_entry.id   AF-A0A5M6CTQ4-F1
#
_cell.length_a   1.000
_cell.length_b   1.000
_cell.length_c   1.000
_cell.angle_alpha   90.00
_cell.angle_beta   90.00
_cell.angle_gamma   90.00
#
_symmetry.space_group_name_H-M   'P 1'
#
loop_
_entity.id
_entity.type
_entity.pdbx_description
1 polymer ?
#
loop_
_entity_poly.entity_id
_entity_poly.type
_entity_poly.pdbx_seq_one_letter_code
_entity_poly.pdbx_strand_id
1 'polypeptide(L)' 'MEAIREIVKVKNRQVIINLPDDFNADEVEVIVLKTIENELSEEQKKNLENRLNEPETEYITSQESLDLLKKKYGF' A
#
# COMPACT_ATOMS: atom_id res chain seq x y z
N MET A 1 -4.18 16.58 19.47
CA MET A 1 -4.44 16.88 18.04
C MET A 1 -5.37 15.81 17.53
N GLU A 2 -6.62 16.18 17.26
CA GLU A 2 -7.56 15.31 16.55
C GLU A 2 -7.35 15.55 15.05
N ALA A 3 -7.19 14.49 14.27
CA ALA A 3 -6.89 14.58 12.85
C ALA A 3 -7.84 13.68 12.06
N ILE A 4 -8.51 14.27 11.06
CA ILE A 4 -9.36 13.56 10.13
C ILE A 4 -8.56 13.34 8.83
N ARG A 5 -8.47 12.08 8.39
CA ARG A 5 -7.88 11.74 7.08
C ARG A 5 -8.97 11.20 6.17
N GLU A 6 -9.33 11.98 5.16
CA GLU A 6 -10.31 11.62 4.14
C GLU A 6 -9.70 11.72 2.73
N ILE A 7 -10.04 10.77 1.85
CA ILE A 7 -9.68 10.82 0.43
C ILE A 7 -10.90 11.33 -0.34
N VAL A 8 -10.90 12.63 -0.67
CA VAL A 8 -12.02 13.29 -1.34
C VAL A 8 -11.74 13.45 -2.84
N LYS A 9 -12.74 13.20 -3.68
CA LYS A 9 -12.63 13.41 -5.14
C LYS A 9 -12.57 14.90 -5.46
N VAL A 10 -11.62 15.29 -6.30
CA VAL A 10 -11.53 16.66 -6.84
C VAL A 10 -12.53 16.84 -7.98
N LYS A 11 -13.40 17.86 -7.90
CA LYS A 11 -14.33 18.25 -8.99
C LYS A 11 -14.13 19.72 -9.32
N ASN A 12 -13.94 20.07 -10.59
CA ASN A 12 -13.75 21.46 -11.05
C ASN A 12 -12.66 22.23 -10.26
N ARG A 13 -11.57 21.54 -9.88
CA ARG A 13 -10.47 22.08 -9.06
C ARG A 13 -10.91 22.54 -7.65
N GLN A 14 -11.98 21.94 -7.13
CA GLN A 14 -12.49 22.17 -5.78
C GLN A 14 -12.53 20.86 -4.99
N VAL A 15 -12.37 20.99 -3.67
CA VAL A 15 -12.51 19.92 -2.68
C VAL A 15 -13.48 20.43 -1.61
N ILE A 16 -14.49 19.63 -1.27
CA ILE A 16 -15.47 19.94 -0.23
C ILE A 16 -15.19 18.98 0.93
N ILE A 17 -14.87 19.53 2.09
CA ILE A 17 -14.64 18.78 3.33
C ILE A 17 -15.78 19.14 4.28
N ASN A 18 -16.57 18.13 4.68
CA ASN A 18 -17.63 18.32 5.67
C ASN A 18 -17.09 17.85 7.02
N LEU A 19 -16.95 18.77 7.98
CA LEU A 19 -16.54 18.41 9.34
C LEU A 19 -17.71 17.70 10.04
N PRO A 20 -17.44 16.64 10.83
CA PRO A 20 -18.44 16.00 11.67
C PRO A 20 -19.06 16.97 12.69
N ASP A 21 -20.33 16.77 13.06
CA ASP A 21 -21.04 17.62 14.02
C ASP A 21 -20.39 17.63 15.42
N ASP A 22 -19.62 16.59 15.76
CA ASP A 22 -18.90 16.44 17.02
C ASP A 22 -17.46 16.97 16.99
N PHE A 23 -17.00 17.49 15.84
CA PHE A 23 -15.67 18.05 15.68
C PHE A 23 -15.59 19.48 16.26
N ASN A 24 -15.25 19.59 17.55
CA ASN A 24 -15.13 20.84 18.28
C ASN A 24 -13.70 21.39 18.26
N ALA A 25 -13.36 22.17 17.23
CA ALA A 25 -12.09 22.90 17.15
C ALA A 25 -12.29 24.32 16.60
N ASP A 26 -11.55 25.28 17.16
CA ASP A 26 -11.60 26.69 16.74
C ASP A 26 -10.86 26.94 15.41
N GLU A 27 -9.85 26.10 15.09
CA GLU A 27 -9.04 26.18 13.88
C GLU A 27 -8.69 24.79 13.34
N VAL A 28 -8.52 24.69 12.01
CA VAL A 28 -8.13 23.45 11.32
C VAL A 28 -6.97 23.71 10.36
N GLU A 29 -5.98 22.81 10.38
CA GLU A 29 -4.90 22.77 9.39
C GLU A 29 -5.24 21.74 8.31
N VAL A 30 -5.11 22.12 7.04
CA VAL A 30 -5.44 21.26 5.88
C VAL A 30 -4.20 21.00 5.04
N ILE A 31 -3.87 19.72 4.83
CA ILE A 31 -2.79 19.28 3.94
C ILE A 31 -3.41 18.70 2.65
N VAL A 32 -3.11 19.30 1.50
CA VAL A 32 -3.57 18.83 0.19
C VAL A 32 -2.45 18.11 -0.53
N LEU A 33 -2.62 16.80 -0.71
CA LEU A 33 -1.69 15.96 -1.46
C LEU A 33 -2.37 15.44 -2.72
N LYS A 34 -1.68 15.48 -3.86
CA LYS A 34 -2.14 14.78 -5.06
C LYS A 34 -2.14 13.28 -4.75
N THR A 35 -3.27 12.61 -4.93
CA THR A 35 -3.30 11.15 -4.86
C THR A 35 -2.44 10.61 -6.00
N ILE A 36 -1.41 9.85 -5.66
CA ILE A 36 -0.74 8.98 -6.62
C ILE A 36 -1.71 7.81 -6.79
N GLU A 37 -2.16 7.55 -8.02
CA GLU A 37 -2.82 6.28 -8.32
C GLU A 37 -1.79 5.19 -8.01
N ASN A 38 -1.89 4.59 -6.84
CA ASN A 38 -1.19 3.35 -6.51
C ASN A 38 -1.93 2.16 -7.15
N GLU A 39 -2.60 2.39 -8.28
CA GLU A 39 -3.15 1.30 -9.07
C GLU A 39 -1.98 0.56 -9.67
N LEU A 40 -1.84 -0.71 -9.27
CA LEU A 40 -0.92 -1.61 -9.93
C LEU A 40 -1.21 -1.60 -11.42
N SER A 41 -0.18 -1.51 -12.24
CA SER A 41 -0.34 -1.70 -13.68
C SER A 41 -0.91 -3.09 -13.95
N GLU A 42 -1.56 -3.28 -15.10
CA GLU A 42 -2.06 -4.60 -15.49
C GLU A 42 -0.93 -5.65 -15.58
N GLU A 43 0.29 -5.22 -15.91
CA GLU A 43 1.47 -6.08 -15.88
C GLU A 43 1.83 -6.51 -14.44
N GLN A 44 1.80 -5.59 -13.48
CA GLN A 44 2.05 -5.89 -12.08
C GLN A 44 0.99 -6.83 -11.50
N LYS A 45 -0.30 -6.61 -11.83
CA LYS A 45 -1.40 -7.50 -11.44
C LYS A 45 -1.20 -8.90 -12.02
N LYS A 46 -0.88 -9.00 -13.31
CA LYS A 46 -0.60 -10.28 -13.98
C LYS A 46 0.60 -11.01 -13.38
N ASN A 47 1.65 -10.29 -12.98
CA ASN A 47 2.80 -10.90 -12.31
C ASN A 47 2.42 -11.52 -10.95
N LEU A 48 1.59 -10.82 -10.16
CA LEU A 48 1.09 -11.34 -8.89
C LEU A 48 0.19 -12.57 -9.09
N GLU A 49 -0.68 -12.56 -10.09
CA GLU A 49 -1.51 -13.71 -10.44
C GLU A 49 -0.66 -14.92 -10.87
N ASN A 50 0.38 -14.70 -11.67
CA ASN A 50 1.30 -15.78 -12.05
C ASN A 50 1.96 -16.39 -10.82
N ARG A 51 2.50 -15.56 -9.91
CA ARG A 51 3.14 -16.02 -8.68
C ARG A 51 2.21 -16.77 -7.75
N LEU A 52 0.93 -16.38 -7.70
CA LEU A 52 -0.07 -17.07 -6.89
C LEU A 52 -0.42 -18.46 -7.45
N ASN A 53 -0.31 -18.64 -8.76
CA ASN A 53 -0.59 -19.90 -9.46
C ASN A 53 0.65 -20.80 -9.61
N GLU A 54 1.84 -20.34 -9.21
CA GLU A 54 3.05 -21.16 -9.20
C GLU A 54 2.90 -22.28 -8.15
N PRO A 55 3.29 -23.52 -8.49
CA PRO A 55 3.15 -24.64 -7.56
C PRO A 55 4.09 -24.45 -6.36
N GLU A 56 3.62 -24.76 -5.15
CA GLU A 56 4.40 -24.62 -3.91
C GLU A 56 5.74 -25.36 -3.95
N THR A 57 5.87 -26.38 -4.81
CA THR A 57 7.12 -27.13 -5.04
C THR A 57 8.25 -26.27 -5.62
N GLU A 58 7.95 -25.10 -6.20
CA GLU A 58 8.96 -24.15 -6.70
C GLU A 58 9.52 -23.24 -5.58
N TYR A 59 8.88 -23.24 -4.42
CA TYR A 59 9.28 -22.45 -3.27
C TYR A 59 9.96 -23.32 -2.23
N ILE A 60 11.21 -22.99 -1.90
CA ILE A 60 11.90 -23.57 -0.75
C ILE A 60 11.55 -22.80 0.52
N THR A 61 11.50 -23.51 1.63
CA THR A 61 11.36 -22.90 2.95
C THR A 61 12.58 -22.04 3.28
N SER A 62 12.42 -21.12 4.24
CA SER A 62 13.53 -20.31 4.73
C SER A 62 14.68 -21.17 5.27
N GLN A 63 14.36 -22.31 5.89
CA GLN A 63 15.36 -23.24 6.42
C GLN A 63 16.18 -23.89 5.29
N GLU A 64 15.52 -24.40 4.26
CA GLU A 64 16.18 -24.99 3.08
C GLU A 64 17.05 -23.96 2.36
N SER A 65 16.58 -22.72 2.25
CA SER A 65 17.37 -21.61 1.68
C SER A 65 18.65 -21.36 2.48
N LEU A 66 18.55 -21.30 3.81
CA LEU A 66 19.70 -21.12 4.70
C LEU A 66 20.69 -22.29 4.59
N ASP A 67 20.19 -23.52 4.48
CA ASP A 67 21.05 -24.70 4.37
C ASP A 67 21.78 -24.77 3.02
N LEU A 68 21.14 -24.35 1.92
CA LEU A 68 21.80 -24.18 0.62
C LEU A 68 22.90 -23.10 0.66
N LEU A 69 22.62 -21.98 1.33
CA LEU A 69 23.60 -20.90 1.50
C LEU A 69 24.81 -21.35 2.33
N LYS A 70 24.58 -22.05 3.45
CA LYS A 70 25.65 -22.65 4.26
C LYS A 70 26.47 -23.64 3.45
N LYS A 71 25.83 -24.52 2.67
CA LYS A 71 26.51 -25.48 1.80
C LYS A 71 27.38 -24.80 0.72
N LYS A 72 26.91 -23.68 0.16
CA LYS A 72 27.62 -22.96 -0.91
C LYS A 72 28.80 -22.12 -0.40
N TYR A 73 28.66 -21.53 0.78
CA TYR A 73 29.61 -20.53 1.29
C TYR A 73 30.39 -20.97 2.54
N GLY A 74 30.07 -22.14 3.12
CA GLY A 74 30.86 -22.77 4.19
C GLY A 74 30.80 -22.06 5.54
N PHE A 75 29.66 -21.46 5.90
CA PHE A 75 29.44 -20.89 7.23
C PHE A 75 29.26 -21.95 8.32
#